data_AF-A0A941DQC9-F1
#
_entry.id   AF-A0A941DQC9-F1
#
_cell.length_a   1.000
_cell.length_b   1.000
_cell.length_c   1.000
_cell.angle_alpha   90.00
_cell.angle_beta   90.00
_cell.angle_gamma   90.00
#
_symmetry.space_group_name_H-M   'P 1'
#
loop_
_entity.id
_entity.type
_entity.pdbx_description
1 polymer ?
#
loop_
_entity_poly.entity_id
_entity_poly.type
_entity_poly.pdbx_seq_one_letter_code
_entity_poly.pdbx_strand_id
1 'polypeptide(L)'
;MKHMKTVLILEHTEEVFDKLTCDVCGTESRWDENWSEKEHEKVITTIAMEEEESLPSGGSSRLVQYHICPDCFKNHLSRWFESHRGGKATETTSVW
;
A
#
# COMPACT_ATOMS: atom_id res chain seq x y z
N MET A 1 -1.65 7.64 3.55
CA MET A 1 -1.09 7.90 4.90
C MET A 1 -1.37 6.73 5.83
N LYS A 2 -0.37 6.27 6.60
CA LYS A 2 -0.54 5.21 7.62
C LYS A 2 -1.03 5.82 8.94
N HIS A 3 -2.04 5.21 9.57
CA HIS A 3 -2.52 5.60 10.90
C HIS A 3 -2.12 4.55 11.93
N MET A 4 -1.64 5.00 13.08
CA MET A 4 -1.28 4.16 14.22
C MET A 4 -2.30 4.36 15.35
N LYS A 5 -2.60 3.29 16.10
CA LYS A 5 -3.37 3.40 17.35
C LYS A 5 -2.59 2.79 18.51
N THR A 6 -2.80 3.34 19.69
CA THR A 6 -2.25 2.82 20.95
C THR A 6 -3.25 1.86 21.58
N VAL A 7 -2.81 0.63 21.90
CA VAL A 7 -3.64 -0.36 22.60
C VAL A 7 -2.99 -0.72 23.94
N LEU A 8 -3.79 -0.76 25.00
CA LEU A 8 -3.35 -1.22 26.32
C LEU A 8 -3.44 -2.75 26.38
N ILE A 9 -2.31 -3.42 26.31
CA ILE A 9 -2.18 -4.84 26.66
C ILE A 9 -1.71 -4.85 28.11
N LEU A 10 -2.25 -5.73 28.97
CA LEU A 10 -2.20 -5.63 30.44
C LEU A 10 -0.79 -5.47 31.08
N GLU A 11 0.31 -5.63 30.33
CA GLU A 11 1.69 -5.39 30.77
C GLU A 11 2.46 -4.30 30.00
N HIS A 12 1.99 -3.84 28.81
CA HIS A 12 2.66 -2.81 28.02
C HIS A 12 1.77 -2.18 26.93
N THR A 13 2.13 -0.96 26.50
CA THR A 13 1.51 -0.27 25.37
C THR A 13 2.29 -0.54 24.10
N GLU A 14 1.61 -0.95 23.03
CA GLU A 14 2.20 -1.07 21.70
C GLU A 14 1.50 -0.14 20.71
N GLU A 15 2.29 0.42 19.79
CA GLU A 15 1.76 1.05 18.60
C GLU A 15 1.41 -0.04 17.60
N VAL A 16 0.12 -0.18 17.30
CA VAL A 16 -0.35 -1.10 16.26
C VAL A 16 -0.82 -0.28 15.07
N PHE A 17 -0.59 -0.84 13.89
CA PHE A 17 -1.12 -0.28 12.66
C PHE A 17 -2.65 -0.31 12.72
N ASP A 18 -3.30 0.83 12.46
CA ASP A 18 -4.75 0.96 12.55
C ASP A 18 -5.40 0.76 11.18
N LYS A 19 -5.09 1.66 10.24
CA LYS A 19 -5.69 1.73 8.91
C LYS A 19 -4.83 2.52 7.93
N LEU A 20 -5.13 2.36 6.64
CA LEU A 20 -4.62 3.18 5.55
C LEU A 20 -5.64 4.23 5.14
N THR A 21 -5.17 5.41 4.74
CA THR A 21 -5.94 6.37 3.96
C THR A 21 -5.38 6.47 2.56
N CYS A 22 -6.27 6.40 1.57
CA CYS A 22 -5.97 6.60 0.15
C CYS A 22 -5.53 8.05 -0.08
N ASP A 23 -4.31 8.24 -0.55
CA ASP A 23 -3.70 9.55 -0.81
C ASP A 23 -4.33 10.24 -2.05
N VAL A 24 -5.19 9.54 -2.80
CA VAL A 24 -5.90 10.08 -3.98
C VAL A 24 -7.31 10.57 -3.63
N CYS A 25 -8.12 9.74 -2.97
CA CYS A 25 -9.54 10.03 -2.72
C CYS A 25 -9.91 10.17 -1.23
N GLY A 26 -8.98 9.91 -0.31
CA GLY A 26 -9.23 9.98 1.14
C GLY A 26 -9.99 8.79 1.73
N THR A 27 -10.37 7.79 0.94
CA THR A 27 -11.01 6.56 1.46
C THR A 27 -10.09 5.82 2.42
N GLU A 28 -10.66 5.28 3.50
CA GLU A 28 -9.93 4.56 4.53
C GLU A 28 -10.10 3.04 4.39
N SER A 29 -9.07 2.26 4.74
CA SER A 29 -9.20 0.80 4.90
C SER A 29 -9.95 0.47 6.18
N ARG A 30 -10.59 -0.71 6.21
CA ARG A 30 -11.38 -1.15 7.37
C ARG A 30 -10.50 -1.48 8.57
N TRP A 31 -9.36 -2.10 8.30
CA TRP A 31 -8.26 -2.34 9.23
C TRP A 31 -7.02 -2.68 8.41
N ASP A 32 -5.85 -2.40 8.97
CA ASP A 32 -4.59 -2.85 8.38
C ASP A 32 -4.36 -2.38 6.93
N GLU A 33 -3.39 -2.97 6.26
CA GLU A 33 -3.07 -2.76 4.85
C GLU A 33 -4.09 -3.43 3.89
N ASN A 34 -5.17 -4.02 4.41
CA ASN A 34 -6.20 -4.71 3.62
C ASN A 34 -7.36 -3.77 3.27
N TRP A 35 -7.56 -3.53 1.97
CA TRP A 35 -8.67 -2.73 1.46
C TRP A 35 -9.98 -3.52 1.31
N SER A 36 -9.96 -4.83 1.52
CA SER A 36 -11.16 -5.66 1.49
C SER A 36 -12.10 -5.34 2.65
N GLU A 37 -13.40 -5.31 2.38
CA GLU A 37 -14.41 -5.23 3.43
C GLU A 37 -14.76 -6.61 4.02
N LYS A 38 -14.39 -7.71 3.35
CA LYS A 38 -14.75 -9.07 3.74
C LYS A 38 -13.60 -9.77 4.46
N GLU A 39 -13.95 -10.57 5.48
CA GLU A 39 -12.99 -11.24 6.37
C GLU A 39 -12.09 -12.27 5.67
N HIS A 40 -12.58 -12.91 4.60
CA HIS A 40 -11.85 -13.94 3.87
C HIS A 40 -11.30 -13.46 2.52
N GLU A 41 -11.28 -12.14 2.28
CA GLU A 41 -10.72 -11.56 1.07
C GLU A 41 -9.57 -10.61 1.43
N LYS A 42 -8.52 -10.64 0.61
CA LYS A 42 -7.35 -9.78 0.77
C LYS A 42 -7.18 -8.95 -0.50
N VAL A 43 -7.22 -7.64 -0.37
CA VAL A 43 -6.93 -6.70 -1.45
C VAL A 43 -5.86 -5.73 -0.97
N ILE A 44 -4.68 -5.79 -1.60
CA ILE A 44 -3.55 -4.92 -1.30
C ILE A 44 -3.17 -4.17 -2.56
N THR A 45 -2.78 -2.91 -2.38
CA THR A 45 -2.29 -2.02 -3.43
C THR A 45 -1.08 -1.27 -2.88
N THR A 46 0.05 -1.38 -3.58
CA THR A 46 1.32 -0.76 -3.19
C THR A 46 1.91 -0.03 -4.38
N ILE A 47 2.22 1.26 -4.21
CA ILE A 47 2.99 2.06 -5.16
C ILE A 47 4.21 2.55 -4.41
N ALA A 48 5.38 2.02 -4.77
CA ALA A 48 6.63 2.35 -4.12
C ALA A 48 7.75 2.49 -5.14
N MET A 49 8.66 3.43 -4.89
CA MET A 49 9.92 3.60 -5.58
C MET A 49 11.01 3.59 -4.52
N GLU A 50 11.96 2.67 -4.65
CA GLU A 50 13.13 2.58 -3.79
C GLU A 50 14.38 2.91 -4.59
N GLU A 51 15.17 3.84 -4.10
CA GLU A 51 16.47 4.22 -4.63
C GLU A 51 17.53 3.81 -3.61
N GLU A 52 18.46 2.94 -3.98
CA GLU A 52 19.52 2.45 -3.10
C GLU A 52 20.90 2.81 -3.68
N GLU A 53 21.77 3.35 -2.83
CA GLU A 53 23.19 3.53 -3.10
C GLU A 53 24.01 2.72 -2.11
N SER A 54 24.94 1.91 -2.61
CA SER A 54 25.84 1.11 -1.79
C SER A 54 27.29 1.54 -2.04
N LEU A 55 27.95 2.04 -0.99
CA LEU A 55 29.35 2.47 -1.03
C LEU A 55 30.19 1.67 -0.01
N PRO A 56 31.52 1.56 -0.20
CA PRO A 56 32.40 0.84 0.73
C PRO A 56 32.35 1.33 2.18
N SER A 57 31.96 2.60 2.40
CA SER A 57 31.84 3.23 3.72
C SER A 57 30.44 3.15 4.33
N GLY A 58 29.48 2.51 3.65
CA GLY A 58 28.07 2.48 4.03
C GLY A 58 27.16 2.96 2.90
N GLY A 59 25.92 2.46 2.88
CA GLY A 59 24.92 2.81 1.88
C GLY A 59 23.81 3.70 2.42
N SER A 60 22.93 4.14 1.52
CA SER A 60 21.69 4.83 1.85
C SER A 60 20.57 4.34 0.96
N SER A 61 19.36 4.26 1.51
CA SER A 61 18.15 4.02 0.72
C SER A 61 17.14 5.14 0.91
N ARG A 62 16.36 5.40 -0.14
CA ARG A 62 15.24 6.33 -0.12
C ARG A 62 14.01 5.60 -0.65
N LEU A 63 12.99 5.48 0.19
CA LEU A 63 11.69 4.94 -0.17
C LEU A 63 10.68 6.07 -0.34
N VAL A 64 10.06 6.14 -1.52
CA VAL A 64 8.89 6.99 -1.80
C VAL A 64 7.70 6.06 -1.99
N GLN A 65 6.67 6.20 -1.15
CA GLN A 65 5.51 5.33 -1.16
C GLN A 65 4.20 6.13 -1.13
N TYR A 66 3.23 5.67 -1.91
CA TYR A 66 1.84 6.16 -1.89
C TYR A 66 0.89 5.03 -1.53
N HIS A 67 -0.14 5.35 -0.76
CA HIS A 67 -1.24 4.46 -0.44
C HIS A 67 -2.44 4.80 -1.32
N ILE A 68 -2.88 3.85 -2.13
CA ILE A 68 -3.99 4.04 -3.06
C ILE A 68 -5.05 2.97 -2.79
N CYS A 69 -6.33 3.29 -2.80
CA CYS A 69 -7.38 2.28 -2.71
C CYS A 69 -7.50 1.49 -4.03
N PRO A 70 -8.14 0.31 -4.02
CA PRO A 70 -8.31 -0.52 -5.22
C PRO A 70 -9.07 0.18 -6.34
N ASP A 71 -10.04 1.01 -6.00
CA ASP A 71 -10.82 1.77 -6.97
C ASP A 71 -9.98 2.84 -7.67
N CYS A 72 -9.18 3.60 -6.92
CA CYS A 72 -8.29 4.60 -7.51
C CYS A 72 -7.18 3.93 -8.33
N PHE A 73 -6.70 2.76 -7.91
CA PHE A 73 -5.74 1.99 -8.70
C PHE A 73 -6.34 1.59 -10.06
N LYS A 74 -7.51 0.95 -10.06
CA LYS A 74 -8.17 0.43 -11.29
C LYS A 74 -8.75 1.51 -12.19
N ASN A 75 -9.21 2.63 -11.64
CA ASN A 75 -9.92 3.65 -12.39
C ASN A 75 -9.04 4.85 -12.77
N HIS A 76 -7.94 5.08 -12.05
CA HIS A 76 -7.02 6.18 -12.36
C HIS A 76 -5.66 5.67 -12.80
N LEU A 77 -4.94 4.95 -11.94
CA LEU A 77 -3.55 4.63 -12.21
C LEU A 77 -3.38 3.62 -13.34
N SER A 78 -4.12 2.51 -13.33
CA SER A 78 -4.04 1.51 -14.41
C SER A 78 -4.49 2.11 -15.76
N ARG A 79 -5.58 2.89 -15.75
CA ARG A 79 -6.04 3.60 -16.95
C ARG A 79 -5.02 4.62 -17.45
N TRP A 80 -4.32 5.29 -16.54
CA TRP A 80 -3.24 6.18 -16.90
C TRP A 80 -2.13 5.41 -17.62
N PHE A 81 -1.67 4.26 -17.10
CA PHE A 81 -0.68 3.40 -17.78
C PHE A 81 -1.16 2.90 -19.16
N GLU A 82 -2.43 2.50 -19.28
CA GLU A 82 -3.01 2.06 -20.55
C GLU A 82 -3.05 3.20 -21.57
N SER A 83 -3.44 4.41 -21.13
CA SER A 83 -3.45 5.60 -21.97
C SER A 83 -2.03 6.09 -22.31
N HIS A 84 -1.08 5.88 -21.40
CA HIS A 84 0.28 6.40 -21.49
C HIS A 84 1.20 5.32 -22.08
N ARG A 85 1.34 5.34 -23.40
CA ARG A 85 2.17 4.40 -24.19
C ARG A 85 1.64 2.97 -24.28
N GLY A 86 0.36 2.74 -23.98
CA GLY A 86 -0.27 1.43 -24.16
C GLY A 86 0.23 0.38 -23.18
N GLY A 87 0.63 0.78 -21.98
CA GLY A 87 1.06 -0.13 -20.92
C GLY A 87 -0.08 -1.09 -20.58
N LYS A 88 0.21 -2.39 -20.55
CA LYS A 88 -0.78 -3.42 -20.19
C LYS A 88 -0.41 -4.05 -18.86
N ALA A 89 -1.41 -4.21 -17.99
CA ALA A 89 -1.22 -4.97 -16.77
C ALA A 89 -0.89 -6.43 -17.10
N THR A 90 0.00 -7.03 -16.32
CA THR A 90 0.23 -8.48 -16.34
C THR A 90 -0.59 -9.09 -15.22
N GLU A 91 -1.48 -10.01 -15.56
CA GLU A 91 -2.32 -10.72 -14.61
C GLU A 91 -1.78 -12.14 -14.41
N THR A 92 -1.64 -12.56 -13.16
CA THR A 92 -1.22 -13.92 -12.80
C THR A 92 -2.17 -14.47 -11.76
N THR A 93 -2.81 -15.59 -12.08
CA THR A 93 -3.73 -16.29 -11.18
C THR A 93 -3.04 -17.53 -10.64
N SER A 94 -3.07 -17.70 -9.32
CA SER A 94 -2.55 -18.87 -8.62
C SER A 94 -3.65 -19.44 -7.72
N VAL A 95 -3.74 -20.76 -7.67
CA VAL A 95 -4.61 -21.49 -6.73
C VAL A 95 -3.67 -22.15 -5.73
N TRP A 96 -3.80 -21.77 -4.46
CA TRP A 96 -2.99 -22.25 -3.34
C TRP A 96 -3.81 -23.18 -2.46
#